data_AF-A0A953R0R1-F1
#
_entry.id   AF-A0A953R0R1-F1
#
_cell.length_a   1.000
_cell.length_b   1.000
_cell.length_c   1.000
_cell.angle_alpha   90.00
_cell.angle_beta   90.00
_cell.angle_gamma   90.00
#
_symmetry.space_group_name_H-M   'P 1'
#
loop_
_entity.id
_entity.type
_entity.pdbx_description
1 polymer ?
#
loop_
_entity_poly.entity_id
_entity_poly.type
_entity_poly.pdbx_seq_one_letter_code
_entity_poly.pdbx_strand_id
1 'polypeptide(L)'
;MSNEVGRTPLSAGDPPVALLRPKMAGPGGPARTGGSGPLRGLVLLTLLASALPAQSVDIYPEFRRVDPFGAVVAADKTLAPREVLSPAVARNAHASFHVVVSLPPQETYLLYVAPNPLNACRVALYKEHFVKTSRGWIPDTLVEVARLPDFGVMPDPDDKIEGQNTRLYLLDLWIPPNADVARFRLEVQLKVADWVVRPMELRVLPARVPDIPSTDAAKPPRLPPVEQGADFPALDAVREYLSRSPLRVDPQPLTVSGIIRRNAIQDMALAASLDPAIAGPEAVQRRAIDLEWNNFRFFPRFFGAEWYLRLRDFLFTR
;
A
#
# COMPACT_ATOMS: atom_id res chain seq x y z
N MET A 1 39.52 -34.40 36.20
CA MET A 1 39.66 -35.38 35.11
C MET A 1 39.60 -34.57 33.82
N SER A 2 40.74 -33.99 33.42
CA SER A 2 41.64 -34.45 32.31
C SER A 2 41.09 -33.99 30.95
N ASN A 3 41.62 -32.89 30.38
CA ASN A 3 42.65 -32.81 29.28
C ASN A 3 42.10 -33.35 27.93
N GLU A 4 42.15 -32.68 26.77
CA GLU A 4 43.22 -32.01 26.00
C GLU A 4 42.61 -30.88 25.12
N VAL A 5 43.19 -29.70 24.86
CA VAL A 5 44.46 -29.29 24.18
C VAL A 5 44.46 -29.53 22.65
N GLY A 6 44.54 -28.43 21.89
CA GLY A 6 44.82 -28.42 20.45
C GLY A 6 44.80 -27.03 19.79
N ARG A 7 45.87 -26.25 19.97
CA ARG A 7 46.23 -25.03 19.19
C ARG A 7 46.70 -25.47 17.78
N THR A 8 46.66 -24.65 16.70
CA THR A 8 47.64 -23.60 16.36
C THR A 8 47.25 -22.92 15.01
N PRO A 9 47.59 -21.64 14.78
CA PRO A 9 47.25 -20.88 13.56
C PRO A 9 48.42 -20.75 12.56
N LEU A 10 48.11 -20.37 11.33
CA LEU A 10 49.04 -19.87 10.29
C LEU A 10 48.28 -18.78 9.49
N SER A 11 48.83 -17.72 8.90
CA SER A 11 50.03 -16.88 9.06
C SER A 11 50.15 -16.11 7.73
N ALA A 12 50.17 -14.78 7.81
CA ALA A 12 50.91 -13.80 7.00
C ALA A 12 51.05 -13.94 5.47
N GLY A 13 50.79 -12.83 4.76
CA GLY A 13 51.31 -12.60 3.41
C GLY A 13 50.81 -11.31 2.73
N ASP A 14 51.28 -10.14 3.19
CA ASP A 14 51.57 -8.97 2.32
C ASP A 14 53.10 -8.99 2.08
N PRO A 15 53.66 -8.57 0.91
CA PRO A 15 53.80 -7.13 0.54
C PRO A 15 53.99 -6.92 -1.01
N PRO A 16 54.72 -5.90 -1.54
CA PRO A 16 54.59 -4.43 -1.46
C PRO A 16 54.53 -3.70 -2.83
N VAL A 17 54.12 -2.42 -2.77
CA VAL A 17 54.66 -1.19 -3.40
C VAL A 17 55.45 -1.27 -4.73
N ALA A 18 55.02 -0.47 -5.73
CA ALA A 18 55.93 0.22 -6.65
C ALA A 18 55.41 1.62 -7.05
N LEU A 19 56.14 2.65 -6.60
CA LEU A 19 56.16 4.00 -7.14
C LEU A 19 56.68 4.00 -8.59
N LEU A 20 56.23 4.96 -9.42
CA LEU A 20 57.09 5.79 -10.28
C LEU A 20 56.29 6.96 -10.88
N ARG A 21 56.69 8.19 -10.51
CA ARG A 21 56.46 9.45 -11.25
C ARG A 21 57.51 9.57 -12.40
N PRO A 22 57.69 10.74 -13.06
CA PRO A 22 56.93 11.32 -14.16
C PRO A 22 57.87 11.59 -15.39
N LYS A 23 57.44 12.49 -16.30
CA LYS A 23 58.27 13.40 -17.13
C LYS A 23 58.43 13.04 -18.61
N MET A 24 57.91 13.90 -19.49
CA MET A 24 58.68 14.78 -20.42
C MET A 24 57.80 15.16 -21.62
N ALA A 25 57.74 16.48 -21.87
CA ALA A 25 57.23 17.09 -23.08
C ALA A 25 58.20 16.90 -24.26
N GLY A 26 57.67 16.98 -25.48
CA GLY A 26 58.44 17.08 -26.73
C GLY A 26 57.56 17.49 -27.92
N PRO A 27 57.95 18.50 -28.75
CA PRO A 27 57.09 19.17 -29.72
C PRO A 27 57.31 18.73 -31.19
N GLY A 28 56.43 19.17 -32.09
CA GLY A 28 56.58 19.10 -33.57
C GLY A 28 55.39 18.38 -34.20
N GLY A 29 54.52 19.00 -35.00
CA GLY A 29 54.77 19.69 -36.26
C GLY A 29 53.58 19.36 -37.21
N PRO A 30 53.40 20.05 -38.34
CA PRO A 30 52.07 20.45 -38.81
C PRO A 30 51.48 19.66 -39.99
N ALA A 31 50.17 19.90 -40.19
CA ALA A 31 49.42 19.94 -41.46
C ALA A 31 49.24 18.65 -42.26
N ARG A 32 47.96 18.25 -42.47
CA ARG A 32 47.37 18.12 -43.82
C ARG A 32 45.87 17.77 -43.81
N THR A 33 45.12 18.68 -44.42
CA THR A 33 44.07 18.47 -45.45
C THR A 33 42.95 17.46 -45.22
N GLY A 34 41.73 18.00 -45.23
CA GLY A 34 40.72 17.64 -46.24
C GLY A 34 39.93 16.36 -46.01
N GLY A 35 38.79 16.50 -45.34
CA GLY A 35 37.76 15.47 -45.29
C GLY A 35 36.38 16.11 -45.16
N SER A 36 35.74 16.36 -46.29
CA SER A 36 34.34 16.77 -46.40
C SER A 36 33.43 15.68 -45.80
N GLY A 37 32.95 15.89 -44.58
CA GLY A 37 32.01 14.99 -43.93
C GLY A 37 30.56 15.29 -44.37
N PRO A 38 29.76 14.30 -44.78
CA PRO A 38 28.30 14.43 -44.82
C PRO A 38 27.75 14.28 -43.39
N LEU A 39 28.06 15.23 -42.51
CA LEU A 39 27.48 15.32 -41.16
C LEU A 39 26.14 16.05 -41.23
N ARG A 40 25.15 15.45 -41.90
CA ARG A 40 23.75 15.95 -41.91
C ARG A 40 22.68 14.89 -41.71
N GLY A 41 23.05 13.63 -41.42
CA GLY A 41 22.09 12.54 -41.39
C GLY A 41 22.26 11.59 -40.22
N LEU A 42 22.32 12.07 -38.96
CA LEU A 42 22.19 11.17 -37.80
C LEU A 42 21.79 11.90 -36.50
N VAL A 43 20.75 12.74 -36.52
CA VAL A 43 20.19 13.33 -35.28
C VAL A 43 18.68 13.07 -35.14
N LEU A 44 18.04 12.38 -36.10
CA LEU A 44 16.58 12.22 -36.14
C LEU A 44 16.10 10.78 -35.90
N LEU A 45 16.77 10.01 -35.04
CA LEU A 45 16.38 8.61 -34.80
C LEU A 45 16.35 8.17 -33.31
N THR A 46 16.40 9.10 -32.34
CA THR A 46 16.58 8.73 -30.93
C THR A 46 15.50 9.18 -29.95
N LEU A 47 14.39 9.81 -30.35
CA LEU A 47 13.37 10.30 -29.40
C LEU A 47 11.91 10.09 -29.82
N LEU A 48 11.62 9.01 -30.55
CA LEU A 48 10.28 8.43 -30.62
C LEU A 48 10.26 7.08 -29.87
N ALA A 49 10.84 7.06 -28.67
CA ALA A 49 10.36 6.15 -27.65
C ALA A 49 8.99 6.68 -27.22
N SER A 50 7.97 6.40 -28.04
CA SER A 50 6.58 6.54 -27.63
C SER A 50 6.47 5.84 -26.28
N ALA A 51 6.16 6.62 -25.24
CA ALA A 51 5.82 6.09 -23.94
C ALA A 51 4.59 5.20 -24.14
N LEU A 52 4.83 3.93 -24.43
CA LEU A 52 3.78 2.93 -24.45
C LEU A 52 3.13 3.02 -23.08
N PRO A 53 1.83 3.36 -22.97
CA PRO A 53 1.12 3.37 -21.71
C PRO A 53 1.39 2.04 -21.00
N ALA A 54 2.18 2.11 -19.93
CA ALA A 54 2.63 0.93 -19.22
C ALA A 54 1.40 0.28 -18.56
N GLN A 55 1.08 -0.93 -18.99
CA GLN A 55 0.09 -1.76 -18.32
C GLN A 55 0.64 -2.10 -16.94
N SER A 56 -0.12 -1.79 -15.89
CA SER A 56 0.36 -1.95 -14.52
C SER A 56 -0.74 -2.41 -13.58
N VAL A 57 -0.30 -3.13 -12.56
CA VAL A 57 -1.10 -3.44 -11.38
C VAL A 57 -0.31 -3.02 -10.15
N ASP A 58 -0.81 -2.01 -9.46
CA ASP A 58 -0.23 -1.46 -8.24
C ASP A 58 -1.10 -1.77 -7.04
N ILE A 59 -0.48 -1.81 -5.86
CA ILE A 59 -1.18 -2.05 -4.59
C ILE A 59 -0.89 -0.90 -3.63
N TYR A 60 -1.95 -0.31 -3.09
CA TYR A 60 -1.88 0.79 -2.15
C TYR A 60 -2.58 0.46 -0.83
N PRO A 61 -2.20 1.12 0.29
CA PRO A 61 -2.95 0.99 1.54
C PRO A 61 -4.38 1.51 1.37
N GLU A 62 -5.33 1.00 2.16
CA GLU A 62 -6.75 1.44 2.19
C GLU A 62 -6.96 2.95 2.36
N PHE A 63 -5.98 3.69 2.87
CA PHE A 63 -6.07 5.13 3.08
C PHE A 63 -5.58 5.99 1.89
N ARG A 64 -5.28 5.36 0.75
CA ARG A 64 -4.76 6.06 -0.43
C ARG A 64 -5.63 5.77 -1.65
N ARG A 65 -6.71 6.53 -1.78
CA ARG A 65 -7.62 6.41 -2.92
C ARG A 65 -6.99 7.00 -4.18
N VAL A 66 -7.23 6.34 -5.30
CA VAL A 66 -6.78 6.74 -6.64
C VAL A 66 -7.99 7.05 -7.50
N ASP A 67 -7.89 8.07 -8.33
CA ASP A 67 -8.95 8.49 -9.24
C ASP A 67 -8.96 7.62 -10.52
N PRO A 68 -9.99 7.76 -11.40
CA PRO A 68 -10.12 6.97 -12.63
C PRO A 68 -9.00 7.19 -13.66
N PHE A 69 -8.08 8.12 -13.39
CA PHE A 69 -6.98 8.52 -14.27
C PHE A 69 -5.61 8.10 -13.72
N GLY A 70 -5.59 7.40 -12.57
CA GLY A 70 -4.38 6.91 -11.93
C GLY A 70 -3.73 7.90 -10.96
N ALA A 71 -4.35 9.05 -10.69
CA ALA A 71 -3.81 10.04 -9.76
C ALA A 71 -4.38 9.85 -8.34
N VAL A 72 -3.53 10.00 -7.33
CA VAL A 72 -3.99 9.96 -5.93
C VAL A 72 -4.95 11.13 -5.66
N VAL A 73 -6.10 10.82 -5.06
CA VAL A 73 -7.12 11.81 -4.68
C VAL A 73 -6.46 12.88 -3.80
N ALA A 74 -6.73 14.16 -4.10
CA ALA A 74 -6.06 15.29 -3.44
C ALA A 74 -6.19 15.27 -1.91
N ALA A 75 -7.32 14.74 -1.39
CA ALA A 75 -7.55 14.60 0.04
C ALA A 75 -6.64 13.58 0.73
N ASP A 76 -6.03 12.64 -0.02
CA ASP A 76 -5.25 11.52 0.53
C ASP A 76 -3.75 11.62 0.22
N LYS A 77 -3.32 12.71 -0.44
CA LYS A 77 -1.90 12.92 -0.76
C LYS A 77 -1.07 13.12 0.51
N THR A 78 0.05 12.41 0.57
CA THR A 78 1.08 12.53 1.62
C THR A 78 2.45 12.80 1.01
N LEU A 79 3.38 13.40 1.77
CA LEU A 79 4.74 13.77 1.29
C LEU A 79 5.62 12.53 1.14
N ALA A 80 5.47 11.58 2.08
CA ALA A 80 6.20 10.34 2.11
C ALA A 80 5.19 9.19 2.08
N PRO A 81 4.82 8.72 0.87
CA PRO A 81 3.90 7.60 0.75
C PRO A 81 4.53 6.34 1.33
N ARG A 82 3.76 5.59 2.12
CA ARG A 82 4.18 4.30 2.64
C ARG A 82 4.17 3.24 1.54
N GLU A 83 5.22 2.43 1.51
CA GLU A 83 5.30 1.25 0.67
C GLU A 83 4.60 0.05 1.34
N VAL A 84 3.84 -0.73 0.57
CA VAL A 84 3.06 -1.88 1.07
C VAL A 84 3.66 -3.19 0.58
N LEU A 85 4.94 -3.42 0.86
CA LEU A 85 5.58 -4.69 0.49
C LEU A 85 5.25 -5.81 1.47
N SER A 86 5.28 -5.49 2.77
CA SER A 86 5.12 -6.49 3.83
C SER A 86 4.26 -6.01 5.01
N PRO A 87 2.97 -5.73 4.76
CA PRO A 87 2.08 -5.20 5.79
C PRO A 87 1.94 -6.18 6.96
N ALA A 88 1.94 -5.62 8.17
CA ALA A 88 1.60 -6.34 9.38
C ALA A 88 0.08 -6.47 9.50
N VAL A 89 -0.40 -7.66 9.87
CA VAL A 89 -1.82 -7.93 10.05
C VAL A 89 -2.06 -8.67 11.37
N ALA A 90 -3.14 -8.32 12.06
CA ALA A 90 -3.58 -9.01 13.27
C ALA A 90 -4.44 -10.24 12.93
N ARG A 91 -4.50 -11.19 13.86
CA ARG A 91 -5.43 -12.34 13.78
C ARG A 91 -6.84 -11.90 14.15
N ASN A 92 -7.84 -12.61 13.63
CA ASN A 92 -9.27 -12.29 13.82
C ASN A 92 -9.65 -10.89 13.30
N ALA A 93 -8.99 -10.45 12.24
CA ALA A 93 -9.09 -9.08 11.74
C ALA A 93 -9.12 -9.04 10.22
N HIS A 94 -9.63 -7.94 9.69
CA HIS A 94 -9.52 -7.60 8.28
C HIS A 94 -8.27 -6.77 8.01
N ALA A 95 -7.68 -6.95 6.83
CA ALA A 95 -6.68 -6.06 6.26
C ALA A 95 -7.06 -5.75 4.81
N SER A 96 -7.18 -4.47 4.47
CA SER A 96 -7.67 -4.05 3.16
C SER A 96 -6.66 -3.20 2.39
N PHE A 97 -6.70 -3.32 1.07
CA PHE A 97 -5.75 -2.69 0.14
C PHE A 97 -6.47 -2.30 -1.16
N HIS A 98 -6.04 -1.22 -1.81
CA HIS A 98 -6.48 -0.92 -3.16
C HIS A 98 -5.58 -1.64 -4.16
N VAL A 99 -6.18 -2.35 -5.10
CA VAL A 99 -5.56 -2.87 -6.31
C VAL A 99 -5.93 -1.94 -7.45
N VAL A 100 -4.92 -1.32 -8.06
CA VAL A 100 -5.08 -0.31 -9.11
C VAL A 100 -4.59 -0.90 -10.41
N VAL A 101 -5.51 -1.08 -11.36
CA VAL A 101 -5.23 -1.60 -12.70
C VAL A 101 -5.24 -0.43 -13.68
N SER A 102 -4.10 -0.12 -14.29
CA SER A 102 -3.98 0.95 -15.29
C SER A 102 -3.66 0.35 -16.65
N LEU A 103 -4.51 0.65 -17.64
CA LEU A 103 -4.47 0.09 -18.98
C LEU A 103 -4.80 1.15 -20.03
N PRO A 104 -4.30 1.00 -21.27
CA PRO A 104 -4.80 1.76 -22.40
C PRO A 104 -6.32 1.52 -22.60
N PRO A 105 -7.06 2.48 -23.17
CA PRO A 105 -8.44 2.26 -23.59
C PRO A 105 -8.55 1.11 -24.59
N GLN A 106 -9.73 0.46 -24.63
CA GLN A 106 -10.09 -0.67 -25.48
C GLN A 106 -9.36 -1.99 -25.17
N GLU A 107 -8.66 -2.07 -24.04
CA GLU A 107 -8.03 -3.31 -23.56
C GLU A 107 -8.98 -4.13 -22.67
N THR A 108 -8.81 -5.45 -22.72
CA THR A 108 -9.50 -6.40 -21.83
C THR A 108 -8.49 -7.08 -20.93
N TYR A 109 -8.89 -7.47 -19.73
CA TYR A 109 -7.98 -8.11 -18.78
C TYR A 109 -8.69 -9.14 -17.90
N LEU A 110 -7.90 -10.04 -17.33
CA LEU A 110 -8.30 -10.91 -16.23
C LEU A 110 -7.51 -10.51 -14.97
N LEU A 111 -8.23 -10.31 -13.87
CA LEU A 111 -7.63 -10.06 -12.56
C LEU A 111 -7.84 -11.27 -11.66
N TYR A 112 -6.76 -11.77 -11.07
CA TYR A 112 -6.76 -12.89 -10.15
C TYR A 112 -6.02 -12.51 -8.86
N VAL A 113 -6.51 -12.98 -7.72
CA VAL A 113 -5.85 -12.77 -6.42
C VAL A 113 -5.85 -14.09 -5.66
N ALA A 114 -4.67 -14.51 -5.21
CA ALA A 114 -4.53 -15.75 -4.46
C ALA A 114 -3.45 -15.67 -3.37
N PRO A 115 -3.73 -16.16 -2.15
CA PRO A 115 -2.71 -16.35 -1.14
C PRO A 115 -1.96 -17.68 -1.38
N ASN A 116 -0.73 -17.75 -0.87
CA ASN A 116 0.07 -18.96 -0.84
C ASN A 116 0.62 -19.16 0.60
N PRO A 117 0.12 -20.14 1.36
CA PRO A 117 -0.84 -21.17 0.94
C PRO A 117 -2.27 -20.65 0.75
N LEU A 118 -3.09 -21.36 -0.03
CA LEU A 118 -4.46 -20.94 -0.40
C LEU A 118 -5.41 -20.76 0.80
N ASN A 119 -5.09 -21.37 1.94
CA ASN A 119 -5.86 -21.29 3.17
C ASN A 119 -5.31 -20.28 4.18
N ALA A 120 -4.27 -19.50 3.84
CA ALA A 120 -3.64 -18.55 4.76
C ALA A 120 -4.62 -17.44 5.22
N CYS A 121 -5.52 -17.03 4.34
CA CYS A 121 -6.57 -16.05 4.63
C CYS A 121 -7.78 -16.29 3.73
N ARG A 122 -8.92 -15.67 4.07
CA ARG A 122 -10.05 -15.57 3.14
C ARG A 122 -9.90 -14.26 2.35
N VAL A 123 -10.05 -14.36 1.03
CA VAL A 123 -9.98 -13.21 0.12
C VAL A 123 -11.39 -12.81 -0.30
N ALA A 124 -11.70 -11.53 -0.15
CA ALA A 124 -12.81 -10.88 -0.83
C ALA A 124 -12.25 -9.76 -1.71
N LEU A 125 -12.87 -9.55 -2.88
CA LEU A 125 -12.48 -8.51 -3.81
C LEU A 125 -13.73 -7.72 -4.21
N TYR A 126 -13.63 -6.40 -4.23
CA TYR A 126 -14.74 -5.52 -4.59
C TYR A 126 -14.30 -4.60 -5.73
N LYS A 127 -15.16 -4.39 -6.73
CA LYS A 127 -15.00 -3.31 -7.70
C LYS A 127 -15.34 -1.99 -7.03
N GLU A 128 -14.45 -1.01 -7.15
CA GLU A 128 -14.68 0.35 -6.67
C GLU A 128 -15.29 1.20 -7.77
N HIS A 129 -16.46 1.76 -7.49
CA HIS A 129 -17.14 2.74 -8.34
C HIS A 129 -16.86 4.16 -7.87
N PHE A 130 -16.81 5.08 -8.83
CA PHE A 130 -16.45 6.47 -8.56
C PHE A 130 -17.66 7.36 -8.35
N VAL A 131 -17.55 8.24 -7.36
CA VAL A 131 -18.49 9.33 -7.12
C VAL A 131 -17.92 10.61 -7.73
N LYS A 132 -18.72 11.29 -8.57
CA LYS A 132 -18.36 12.62 -9.08
C LYS A 132 -18.56 13.66 -7.98
N THR A 133 -17.52 14.42 -7.69
CA THR A 133 -17.54 15.53 -6.73
C THR A 133 -17.13 16.83 -7.41
N SER A 134 -17.24 17.96 -6.70
CA SER A 134 -16.75 19.26 -7.18
C SER A 134 -15.22 19.31 -7.36
N ARG A 135 -14.48 18.37 -6.76
CA ARG A 135 -13.01 18.32 -6.77
C ARG A 135 -12.43 17.21 -7.65
N GLY A 136 -13.28 16.48 -8.37
CA GLY A 136 -12.88 15.35 -9.21
C GLY A 136 -13.68 14.10 -8.91
N TRP A 137 -13.11 12.95 -9.22
CA TRP A 137 -13.71 11.65 -8.98
C TRP A 137 -13.06 10.99 -7.77
N ILE A 138 -13.85 10.36 -6.92
CA ILE A 138 -13.38 9.68 -5.72
C ILE A 138 -14.00 8.28 -5.67
N PRO A 139 -13.23 7.21 -5.53
CA PRO A 139 -13.78 5.87 -5.36
C PRO A 139 -14.46 5.74 -3.99
N ASP A 140 -15.64 5.14 -3.94
CA ASP A 140 -16.33 4.89 -2.66
C ASP A 140 -17.23 3.67 -2.71
N THR A 141 -18.23 3.61 -3.58
CA THR A 141 -19.18 2.49 -3.62
C THR A 141 -18.49 1.19 -4.05
N LEU A 142 -18.81 0.08 -3.38
CA LEU A 142 -18.22 -1.22 -3.61
C LEU A 142 -19.25 -2.22 -4.14
N VAL A 143 -18.85 -3.00 -5.14
CA VAL A 143 -19.61 -4.16 -5.63
C VAL A 143 -18.73 -5.40 -5.52
N GLU A 144 -19.20 -6.42 -4.82
CA GLU A 144 -18.43 -7.65 -4.64
C GLU A 144 -18.21 -8.38 -5.97
N VAL A 145 -16.97 -8.80 -6.20
CA VAL A 145 -16.59 -9.67 -7.31
C VAL A 145 -17.01 -11.10 -6.95
N ALA A 146 -18.07 -11.58 -7.58
CA ALA A 146 -18.66 -12.88 -7.26
C ALA A 146 -17.74 -14.09 -7.51
N ARG A 147 -16.76 -13.97 -8.42
CA ARG A 147 -15.85 -15.07 -8.78
C ARG A 147 -14.51 -14.53 -9.31
N LEU A 148 -13.44 -15.25 -8.99
CA LEU A 148 -12.12 -15.03 -9.57
C LEU A 148 -11.76 -16.14 -10.57
N PRO A 149 -11.03 -15.83 -11.66
CA PRO A 149 -10.60 -14.48 -12.07
C PRO A 149 -11.78 -13.59 -12.50
N ASP A 150 -11.66 -12.28 -12.25
CA ASP A 150 -12.60 -11.26 -12.75
C ASP A 150 -12.19 -10.83 -14.16
N PHE A 151 -13.18 -10.67 -15.04
CA PHE A 151 -12.96 -10.14 -16.39
C PHE A 151 -13.34 -8.67 -16.42
N GLY A 152 -12.43 -7.81 -16.89
CA GLY A 152 -12.62 -6.38 -17.00
C GLY A 152 -12.27 -5.84 -18.38
N VAL A 153 -12.79 -4.64 -18.66
CA VAL A 153 -12.52 -3.88 -19.90
C VAL A 153 -12.20 -2.44 -19.49
N MET A 154 -11.35 -1.76 -20.27
CA MET A 154 -11.01 -0.34 -20.07
C MET A 154 -11.54 0.51 -21.26
N PRO A 155 -12.24 1.64 -21.06
CA PRO A 155 -12.81 2.11 -19.79
C PRO A 155 -13.88 1.16 -19.26
N ASP A 156 -14.23 1.31 -17.98
CA ASP A 156 -15.28 0.49 -17.38
C ASP A 156 -16.66 0.92 -17.93
N PRO A 157 -17.45 -0.01 -18.50
CA PRO A 157 -18.75 0.33 -19.10
C PRO A 157 -19.79 0.80 -18.06
N ASP A 158 -19.65 0.42 -16.79
CA ASP A 158 -20.62 0.75 -15.74
C ASP A 158 -20.44 2.19 -15.23
N ASP A 159 -19.19 2.70 -15.19
CA ASP A 159 -18.88 4.01 -14.63
C ASP A 159 -19.11 5.17 -15.61
N LYS A 160 -19.04 4.91 -16.92
CA LYS A 160 -19.24 5.92 -18.01
C LYS A 160 -18.38 7.18 -17.84
N ILE A 161 -17.11 6.99 -17.45
CA ILE A 161 -16.16 8.09 -17.24
C ILE A 161 -15.33 8.31 -18.51
N GLU A 162 -15.43 9.51 -19.09
CA GLU A 162 -14.65 9.88 -20.26
C GLU A 162 -13.14 9.88 -19.96
N GLY A 163 -12.36 9.23 -20.82
CA GLY A 163 -10.91 9.15 -20.69
C GLY A 163 -10.39 8.26 -19.56
N GLN A 164 -11.26 7.45 -18.93
CA GLN A 164 -10.84 6.51 -17.90
C GLN A 164 -9.79 5.53 -18.44
N ASN A 165 -8.69 5.41 -17.71
CA ASN A 165 -7.59 4.49 -17.98
C ASN A 165 -7.20 3.65 -16.76
N THR A 166 -7.93 3.82 -15.65
CA THR A 166 -7.64 3.17 -14.38
C THR A 166 -8.92 2.60 -13.76
N ARG A 167 -8.83 1.35 -13.29
CA ARG A 167 -9.87 0.65 -12.55
C ARG A 167 -9.33 0.29 -11.17
N LEU A 168 -10.19 0.45 -10.17
CA LEU A 168 -9.87 0.17 -8.79
C LEU A 168 -10.66 -1.04 -8.28
N TYR A 169 -9.97 -1.84 -7.49
CA TYR A 169 -10.56 -2.90 -6.70
C TYR A 169 -10.10 -2.78 -5.26
N LEU A 170 -11.03 -2.96 -4.32
CA LEU A 170 -10.69 -3.09 -2.91
C LEU A 170 -10.49 -4.57 -2.60
N LEU A 171 -9.27 -4.94 -2.27
CA LEU A 171 -8.88 -6.26 -1.78
C LEU A 171 -9.05 -6.29 -0.26
N ASP A 172 -9.89 -7.19 0.23
CA ASP A 172 -10.18 -7.33 1.65
C ASP A 172 -9.85 -8.74 2.14
N LEU A 173 -8.92 -8.82 3.08
CA LEU A 173 -8.36 -10.07 3.57
C LEU A 173 -8.83 -10.32 4.99
N TRP A 174 -9.56 -11.42 5.21
CA TRP A 174 -9.88 -11.88 6.56
C TRP A 174 -8.83 -12.86 7.06
N ILE A 175 -8.15 -12.49 8.15
CA ILE A 175 -7.15 -13.32 8.82
C ILE A 175 -7.82 -14.14 9.93
N PRO A 176 -7.82 -15.48 9.85
CA PRO A 176 -8.43 -16.33 10.86
C PRO A 176 -7.89 -16.07 12.29
N PRO A 177 -8.72 -16.24 13.34
CA PRO A 177 -8.29 -16.06 14.73
C PRO A 177 -7.15 -16.99 15.16
N ASN A 178 -7.07 -18.17 14.53
CA ASN A 178 -6.08 -19.21 14.76
C ASN A 178 -5.02 -19.28 13.65
N ALA A 179 -4.89 -18.25 12.81
CA ALA A 179 -3.83 -18.21 11.81
C ALA A 179 -2.45 -18.29 12.48
N ASP A 180 -1.51 -18.96 11.81
CA ASP A 180 -0.13 -19.06 12.27
C ASP A 180 0.54 -17.69 12.27
N VAL A 181 1.35 -17.42 13.31
CA VAL A 181 2.22 -16.24 13.35
C VAL A 181 3.38 -16.48 12.39
N ALA A 182 3.16 -16.16 11.13
CA ALA A 182 4.08 -16.43 10.04
C ALA A 182 3.93 -15.38 8.95
N ARG A 183 4.74 -15.54 7.90
CA ARG A 183 4.58 -14.78 6.67
C ARG A 183 3.97 -15.66 5.59
N PHE A 184 3.11 -15.08 4.77
CA PHE A 184 2.60 -15.76 3.59
C PHE A 184 2.60 -14.79 2.41
N ARG A 185 2.70 -15.35 1.21
CA ARG A 185 2.71 -14.56 -0.02
C ARG A 185 1.28 -14.38 -0.52
N LEU A 186 0.94 -13.17 -0.93
CA LEU A 186 -0.28 -12.88 -1.66
C LEU A 186 0.12 -12.41 -3.06
N GLU A 187 -0.52 -12.93 -4.09
CA GLU A 187 -0.25 -12.53 -5.45
C GLU A 187 -1.48 -11.90 -6.06
N VAL A 188 -1.33 -10.66 -6.53
CA VAL A 188 -2.27 -10.03 -7.44
C VAL A 188 -1.73 -10.22 -8.85
N GLN A 189 -2.47 -10.94 -9.68
CA GLN A 189 -2.06 -11.32 -11.02
C GLN A 189 -3.01 -10.67 -12.02
N LEU A 190 -2.43 -9.90 -12.95
CA LEU A 190 -3.14 -9.26 -14.04
C LEU A 190 -2.71 -9.94 -15.35
N LYS A 191 -3.67 -10.46 -16.10
CA LYS A 191 -3.45 -10.97 -17.45
C LYS A 191 -4.08 -10.02 -18.45
N VAL A 192 -3.24 -9.43 -19.30
CA VAL A 192 -3.65 -8.66 -20.48
C VAL A 192 -3.11 -9.42 -21.69
N ALA A 193 -2.08 -8.90 -22.37
CA ALA A 193 -1.27 -9.67 -23.32
C ALA A 193 -0.36 -10.67 -22.59
N ASP A 194 0.42 -10.20 -21.61
CA ASP A 194 1.29 -10.99 -20.74
C ASP A 194 0.77 -11.02 -19.30
N TRP A 195 1.40 -11.85 -18.46
CA TRP A 195 1.12 -11.89 -17.02
C TRP A 195 1.96 -10.85 -16.30
N VAL A 196 1.30 -9.95 -15.57
CA VAL A 196 1.92 -9.05 -14.60
C VAL A 196 1.56 -9.55 -13.22
N VAL A 197 2.56 -9.92 -12.42
CA VAL A 197 2.36 -10.42 -11.06
C VAL A 197 2.92 -9.42 -10.06
N ARG A 198 2.05 -8.95 -9.15
CA ARG A 198 2.42 -8.09 -8.03
C ARG A 198 2.32 -8.85 -6.72
N PRO A 199 3.45 -9.35 -6.18
CA PRO A 199 3.45 -10.06 -4.91
C PRO A 199 3.46 -9.10 -3.72
N MET A 200 2.86 -9.52 -2.62
CA MET A 200 3.03 -8.95 -1.28
C MET A 200 3.34 -10.04 -0.27
N GLU A 201 4.11 -9.72 0.77
CA GLU A 201 4.43 -10.66 1.86
C GLU A 201 3.72 -10.23 3.14
N LEU A 202 2.55 -10.79 3.44
CA LEU A 202 1.82 -10.45 4.65
C LEU A 202 2.48 -11.05 5.88
N ARG A 203 2.59 -10.25 6.94
CA ARG A 203 3.16 -10.67 8.24
C ARG A 203 2.04 -10.79 9.26
N VAL A 204 1.61 -12.01 9.55
CA VAL A 204 0.64 -12.28 10.61
C VAL A 204 1.33 -12.13 11.95
N LEU A 205 0.80 -11.26 12.81
CA LEU A 205 1.37 -10.97 14.11
C LEU A 205 0.66 -11.73 15.25
N PRO A 206 1.29 -11.85 16.44
CA PRO A 206 0.64 -12.42 17.61
C PRO A 206 -0.63 -11.69 18.05
N ALA A 207 -0.72 -10.38 17.78
CA ALA A 207 -1.90 -9.58 18.06
C ALA A 207 -3.17 -10.23 17.52
N ARG A 208 -4.20 -10.35 18.37
CA ARG A 208 -5.49 -10.95 18.02
C ARG A 208 -6.60 -10.01 18.45
N VAL A 209 -7.38 -9.54 17.49
CA VAL A 209 -8.56 -8.72 17.75
C VAL A 209 -9.60 -9.58 18.49
N PRO A 210 -10.20 -9.10 19.60
CA PRO A 210 -11.27 -9.83 20.28
C PRO A 210 -12.53 -9.92 19.41
N ASP A 211 -13.45 -10.81 19.76
CA ASP A 211 -14.76 -10.83 19.09
C ASP A 211 -15.54 -9.56 19.45
N ILE A 212 -16.05 -8.88 18.43
CA ILE A 212 -16.74 -7.59 18.57
C ILE A 212 -18.24 -7.83 18.36
N PRO A 213 -19.11 -7.38 19.27
CA PRO A 213 -20.55 -7.49 19.08
C PRO A 213 -20.98 -6.78 17.79
N SER A 214 -21.84 -7.45 17.01
CA SER A 214 -22.57 -6.83 15.91
C SER A 214 -23.73 -6.02 16.48
N THR A 215 -24.04 -4.87 15.88
CA THR A 215 -25.35 -4.23 16.08
C THR A 215 -26.43 -4.92 15.25
N ASP A 216 -27.66 -4.85 15.73
CA ASP A 216 -28.83 -5.11 14.90
C ASP A 216 -28.91 -4.05 13.80
N ALA A 217 -29.24 -4.47 12.58
CA ALA A 217 -29.22 -3.70 11.34
C ALA A 217 -30.19 -2.49 11.26
N ALA A 218 -30.71 -2.02 12.38
CA ALA A 218 -31.75 -1.00 12.44
C ALA A 218 -31.27 0.36 11.91
N LYS A 219 -29.96 0.66 11.91
CA LYS A 219 -29.42 1.86 11.26
C LYS A 219 -27.92 1.75 10.95
N PRO A 220 -27.50 1.92 9.68
CA PRO A 220 -26.07 1.99 9.35
C PRO A 220 -25.43 3.22 10.02
N PRO A 221 -24.13 3.16 10.36
CA PRO A 221 -23.43 4.28 10.96
C PRO A 221 -23.38 5.44 9.97
N ARG A 222 -23.39 6.66 10.50
CA ARG A 222 -23.18 7.85 9.68
C ARG A 222 -21.69 7.89 9.30
N LEU A 223 -21.39 7.63 8.03
CA LEU A 223 -20.04 7.76 7.51
C LEU A 223 -19.74 9.23 7.15
N PRO A 224 -18.46 9.65 7.23
CA PRO A 224 -18.02 10.92 6.69
C PRO A 224 -18.36 11.08 5.20
N PRO A 225 -18.56 12.30 4.71
CA PRO A 225 -18.66 12.59 3.28
C PRO A 225 -17.44 12.08 2.50
N VAL A 226 -17.67 11.58 1.28
CA VAL A 226 -16.64 10.99 0.41
C VAL A 226 -15.49 11.96 0.08
N GLU A 227 -15.74 13.27 0.09
CA GLU A 227 -14.74 14.32 -0.17
C GLU A 227 -13.73 14.51 0.96
N GLN A 228 -14.01 13.96 2.15
CA GLN A 228 -13.06 13.97 3.25
C GLN A 228 -11.93 12.97 3.00
N GLY A 229 -10.83 13.11 3.75
CA GLY A 229 -9.71 12.17 3.64
C GLY A 229 -10.13 10.75 4.04
N ALA A 230 -9.49 9.75 3.44
CA ALA A 230 -9.77 8.34 3.75
C ALA A 230 -9.52 7.98 5.23
N ASP A 231 -8.81 8.82 5.99
CA ASP A 231 -8.52 8.65 7.42
C ASP A 231 -9.70 9.03 8.34
N PHE A 232 -10.66 9.83 7.87
CA PHE A 232 -11.77 10.31 8.71
C PHE A 232 -12.64 9.18 9.31
N PRO A 233 -13.03 8.13 8.55
CA PRO A 233 -13.77 7.02 9.13
C PRO A 233 -13.00 6.29 10.25
N ALA A 234 -11.67 6.26 10.17
CA ALA A 234 -10.82 5.68 11.20
C ALA A 234 -10.69 6.60 12.43
N LEU A 235 -10.61 7.91 12.21
CA LEU A 235 -10.60 8.91 13.28
C LEU A 235 -11.87 8.85 14.13
N ASP A 236 -13.02 8.60 13.52
CA ASP A 236 -14.28 8.45 14.26
C ASP A 236 -14.26 7.23 15.18
N ALA A 237 -13.71 6.09 14.74
CA ALA A 237 -13.52 4.92 15.61
C ALA A 237 -12.56 5.21 16.79
N VAL A 238 -11.47 5.96 16.55
CA VAL A 238 -10.57 6.41 17.62
C VAL A 238 -11.31 7.31 18.61
N ARG A 239 -12.12 8.26 18.14
CA ARG A 239 -12.91 9.14 19.01
C ARG A 239 -13.88 8.36 19.88
N GLU A 240 -14.61 7.41 19.30
CA GLU A 240 -15.51 6.51 20.05
C GLU A 240 -14.76 5.75 21.15
N TYR A 241 -13.58 5.22 20.82
CA TYR A 241 -12.73 4.54 21.81
C TYR A 241 -12.28 5.47 22.93
N LEU A 242 -11.80 6.67 22.59
CA LEU A 242 -11.35 7.67 23.56
C LEU A 242 -12.49 8.17 24.46
N SER A 243 -13.71 8.27 23.93
CA SER A 243 -14.92 8.60 24.69
C SER A 243 -15.50 7.41 25.47
N ARG A 244 -14.84 6.23 25.44
CA ARG A 244 -15.30 4.99 26.07
C ARG A 244 -16.68 4.54 25.59
N SER A 245 -17.03 4.91 24.35
CA SER A 245 -18.25 4.47 23.71
C SER A 245 -18.13 2.99 23.34
N PRO A 246 -19.22 2.21 23.39
CA PRO A 246 -19.17 0.81 22.98
C PRO A 246 -18.74 0.68 21.52
N LEU A 247 -17.64 -0.04 21.28
CA LEU A 247 -17.20 -0.40 19.93
C LEU A 247 -18.10 -1.49 19.38
N ARG A 248 -18.62 -1.30 18.17
CA ARG A 248 -19.51 -2.26 17.52
C ARG A 248 -19.22 -2.33 16.04
N VAL A 249 -19.25 -3.54 15.49
CA VAL A 249 -19.18 -3.70 14.03
C VAL A 249 -20.60 -3.63 13.50
N ASP A 250 -20.97 -2.48 12.96
CA ASP A 250 -22.28 -2.33 12.32
C ASP A 250 -22.31 -3.00 10.94
N PRO A 251 -23.48 -3.40 10.43
CA PRO A 251 -23.66 -3.67 9.01
C PRO A 251 -23.22 -2.43 8.24
N GLN A 252 -22.03 -2.50 7.65
CA GLN A 252 -21.49 -1.36 6.92
C GLN A 252 -22.15 -1.32 5.54
N PRO A 253 -22.51 -0.12 5.05
CA PRO A 253 -22.72 0.02 3.61
C PRO A 253 -21.43 -0.44 2.92
N LEU A 254 -21.58 -1.11 1.78
CA LEU A 254 -20.44 -1.56 0.98
C LEU A 254 -19.81 -0.33 0.31
N THR A 255 -19.03 0.42 1.09
CA THR A 255 -18.23 1.56 0.65
C THR A 255 -16.81 1.45 1.20
N VAL A 256 -15.86 2.11 0.53
CA VAL A 256 -14.46 2.23 0.99
C VAL A 256 -14.44 2.79 2.42
N SER A 257 -15.20 3.85 2.67
CA SER A 257 -15.29 4.48 3.99
C SER A 257 -15.85 3.53 5.07
N GLY A 258 -16.81 2.67 4.70
CA GLY A 258 -17.37 1.65 5.60
C GLY A 258 -16.34 0.58 5.98
N ILE A 259 -15.56 0.09 5.01
CA ILE A 259 -14.50 -0.89 5.27
C ILE A 259 -13.37 -0.31 6.13
N ILE A 260 -12.93 0.92 5.85
CA ILE A 260 -11.94 1.61 6.68
C ILE A 260 -12.43 1.74 8.12
N ARG A 261 -13.69 2.18 8.32
CA ARG A 261 -14.27 2.29 9.66
C ARG A 261 -14.30 0.93 10.38
N ARG A 262 -14.72 -0.14 9.71
CA ARG A 262 -14.72 -1.50 10.27
C ARG A 262 -13.32 -1.89 10.73
N ASN A 263 -12.30 -1.73 9.89
CA ASN A 263 -10.92 -2.08 10.23
C ASN A 263 -10.43 -1.25 11.43
N ALA A 264 -10.79 0.03 11.48
CA ALA A 264 -10.41 0.89 12.58
C ALA A 264 -11.08 0.54 13.91
N ILE A 265 -12.32 0.06 13.88
CA ILE A 265 -13.01 -0.47 15.06
C ILE A 265 -12.32 -1.74 15.57
N GLN A 266 -11.84 -2.60 14.67
CA GLN A 266 -11.04 -3.78 15.04
C GLN A 266 -9.73 -3.39 15.72
N ASP A 267 -9.04 -2.38 15.20
CA ASP A 267 -7.82 -1.84 15.83
C ASP A 267 -8.11 -1.30 17.24
N MET A 268 -9.22 -0.56 17.42
CA MET A 268 -9.58 -0.03 18.74
C MET A 268 -10.08 -1.12 19.70
N ALA A 269 -10.71 -2.17 19.19
CA ALA A 269 -11.10 -3.33 20.01
C ALA A 269 -9.86 -4.10 20.48
N LEU A 270 -8.84 -4.22 19.63
CA LEU A 270 -7.53 -4.72 20.06
C LEU A 270 -6.95 -3.84 21.17
N ALA A 271 -6.93 -2.52 20.99
CA ALA A 271 -6.45 -1.59 22.02
C ALA A 271 -7.19 -1.78 23.36
N ALA A 272 -8.52 -1.94 23.33
CA ALA A 272 -9.35 -2.22 24.51
C ALA A 272 -9.02 -3.53 25.23
N SER A 273 -8.49 -4.53 24.51
CA SER A 273 -8.14 -5.85 25.05
C SER A 273 -6.72 -5.95 25.65
N LEU A 274 -5.86 -4.96 25.35
CA LEU A 274 -4.50 -4.89 25.86
C LEU A 274 -4.48 -4.26 27.27
N ASP A 275 -3.30 -4.30 27.92
CA ASP A 275 -3.09 -3.63 29.20
C ASP A 275 -3.46 -2.13 29.09
N PRO A 276 -4.36 -1.60 29.95
CA PRO A 276 -4.74 -0.19 29.92
C PRO A 276 -3.58 0.79 30.03
N ALA A 277 -2.48 0.43 30.69
CA ALA A 277 -1.28 1.25 30.77
C ALA A 277 -0.55 1.36 29.43
N ILE A 278 -0.70 0.34 28.57
CA ILE A 278 -0.05 0.25 27.25
C ILE A 278 -0.93 0.86 26.17
N ALA A 279 -2.21 0.49 26.12
CA ALA A 279 -3.10 0.85 25.02
C ALA A 279 -4.51 1.24 25.48
N GLY A 280 -4.71 1.57 26.76
CA GLY A 280 -5.95 2.19 27.23
C GLY A 280 -6.19 3.58 26.62
N PRO A 281 -7.38 4.19 26.81
CA PRO A 281 -7.74 5.46 26.19
C PRO A 281 -6.70 6.57 26.40
N GLU A 282 -6.17 6.72 27.60
CA GLU A 282 -5.15 7.73 27.92
C GLU A 282 -3.79 7.43 27.24
N ALA A 283 -3.42 6.17 27.11
CA ALA A 283 -2.19 5.78 26.41
C ALA A 283 -2.31 5.99 24.90
N VAL A 284 -3.45 5.60 24.32
CA VAL A 284 -3.77 5.84 22.90
C VAL A 284 -3.88 7.34 22.61
N GLN A 285 -4.52 8.13 23.48
CA GLN A 285 -4.60 9.58 23.33
C GLN A 285 -3.22 10.24 23.35
N ARG A 286 -2.37 9.89 24.33
CA ARG A 286 -0.98 10.38 24.38
C ARG A 286 -0.24 10.04 23.11
N ARG A 287 -0.35 8.78 22.65
CA ARG A 287 0.31 8.33 21.41
C ARG A 287 -0.22 9.06 20.17
N ALA A 288 -1.52 9.27 20.08
CA ALA A 288 -2.17 10.01 19.00
C ALA A 288 -1.64 11.45 18.91
N ILE A 289 -1.53 12.13 20.06
CA ILE A 289 -0.98 13.50 20.16
C ILE A 289 0.51 13.51 19.80
N ASP A 290 1.29 12.54 20.28
CA ASP A 290 2.72 12.43 19.94
C ASP A 290 2.92 12.24 18.43
N LEU A 291 2.08 11.41 17.79
CA LEU A 291 2.13 11.19 16.34
C LEU A 291 1.71 12.44 15.56
N GLU A 292 0.70 13.17 16.05
CA GLU A 292 0.27 14.45 15.49
C GLU A 292 1.40 15.49 15.54
N TRP A 293 2.07 15.65 16.70
CA TRP A 293 3.18 16.58 16.84
C TRP A 293 4.36 16.24 15.92
N ASN A 294 4.65 14.95 15.77
CA ASN A 294 5.68 14.48 14.84
C ASN A 294 5.28 14.69 13.36
N ASN A 295 3.99 14.65 13.03
CA ASN A 295 3.49 14.94 11.68
C ASN A 295 3.43 16.44 11.38
N PHE A 296 3.15 17.28 12.38
CA PHE A 296 3.07 18.73 12.22
C PHE A 296 4.40 19.35 11.79
N ARG A 297 5.53 18.74 12.18
CA ARG A 297 6.86 19.14 11.68
C ARG A 297 7.04 18.97 10.17
N PHE A 298 6.12 18.26 9.50
CA PHE A 298 6.20 17.96 8.07
C PHE A 298 4.96 18.36 7.26
N PHE A 299 3.79 18.70 7.86
CA PHE A 299 2.58 19.09 7.11
C PHE A 299 1.59 20.00 7.87
N PRO A 300 0.85 20.89 7.16
CA PRO A 300 -0.27 21.67 7.73
C PRO A 300 -1.59 20.90 7.97
N ARG A 301 -1.61 19.57 7.94
CA ARG A 301 -2.82 18.78 8.29
C ARG A 301 -2.59 18.04 9.61
N PHE A 302 -3.47 18.30 10.58
CA PHE A 302 -3.45 17.71 11.92
C PHE A 302 -3.57 16.17 11.89
N PHE A 303 -4.39 15.63 10.96
CA PHE A 303 -4.59 14.20 10.77
C PHE A 303 -4.43 13.80 9.30
N GLY A 304 -4.13 12.52 9.05
CA GLY A 304 -3.99 11.95 7.70
C GLY A 304 -3.71 10.45 7.71
N ALA A 305 -3.75 9.82 6.53
CA ALA A 305 -3.53 8.38 6.33
C ALA A 305 -2.35 7.80 7.13
N GLU A 306 -1.18 8.43 7.04
CA GLU A 306 0.04 7.95 7.69
C GLU A 306 0.01 8.11 9.22
N TRP A 307 -0.72 9.11 9.75
CA TRP A 307 -0.94 9.24 11.19
C TRP A 307 -1.62 7.98 11.74
N TYR A 308 -2.72 7.56 11.09
CA TYR A 308 -3.50 6.42 11.55
C TYR A 308 -2.73 5.11 11.39
N LEU A 309 -2.05 4.91 10.25
CA LEU A 309 -1.24 3.71 10.03
C LEU A 309 -0.14 3.53 11.09
N ARG A 310 0.50 4.62 11.54
CA ARG A 310 1.47 4.56 12.65
C ARG A 310 0.84 4.25 14.00
N LEU A 311 -0.40 4.68 14.22
CA LEU A 311 -1.16 4.31 15.41
C LEU A 311 -1.49 2.81 15.38
N ARG A 312 -1.94 2.28 14.24
CA ARG A 312 -2.16 0.84 14.02
C ARG A 312 -0.88 0.02 14.27
N ASP A 313 0.25 0.44 13.69
CA ASP A 313 1.54 -0.22 13.92
C ASP A 313 1.92 -0.27 15.41
N PHE A 314 1.64 0.82 16.14
CA PHE A 314 1.87 0.88 17.57
C PHE A 314 1.03 -0.15 18.34
N LEU A 315 -0.22 -0.40 17.93
CA LEU A 315 -1.09 -1.39 18.58
C LEU A 315 -0.66 -2.83 18.26
N PHE A 316 -0.24 -3.07 17.03
CA PHE A 316 0.11 -4.41 16.54
C PHE A 316 1.43 -4.94 17.10
N THR A 317 2.28 -4.06 17.63
CA THR A 317 3.59 -4.39 18.18
C THR A 317 3.58 -4.64 19.70
N ARG A 318 2.40 -4.71 20.32
CA ARG A 318 2.21 -4.88 21.77
C ARG A 318 1.73 -6.27 22.15
#